data_AF-A0A286FME1-F1
#
_entry.id   AF-A0A286FME1-F1
#
_cell.length_a   1.000
_cell.length_b   1.000
_cell.length_c   1.000
_cell.angle_alpha   90.00
_cell.angle_beta   90.00
_cell.angle_gamma   90.00
#
_symmetry.space_group_name_H-M   'P 1'
#
loop_
_entity.id
_entity.type
_entity.pdbx_description
1 polymer ?
#
loop_
_entity_poly.entity_id
_entity_poly.type
_entity_poly.pdbx_seq_one_letter_code
_entity_poly.pdbx_strand_id
1 'polypeptide(L)'
;MEILVGELKAAHADGKDAIELALLARDKLGAGFRAVPFIASFRLAFDIPLPVLQRAQAWERFGFGSVHISDEEFTSLLSPWLNHA
;
A
#
# COMPACT_ATOMS: atom_id res chain seq x y z
N MET A 1 6.52 -13.50 -1.23
CA MET A 1 5.51 -12.60 -0.64
C MET A 1 5.81 -12.32 0.83
N GLU A 2 6.18 -13.32 1.63
CA GLU A 2 6.55 -13.14 3.05
C GLU A 2 7.70 -12.14 3.27
N ILE A 3 8.74 -12.15 2.42
CA ILE A 3 9.85 -11.19 2.49
C ILE A 3 9.34 -9.74 2.35
N LEU A 4 8.48 -9.48 1.36
CA LEU A 4 7.91 -8.14 1.15
C LEU A 4 7.05 -7.68 2.35
N VAL A 5 6.29 -8.59 2.96
CA VAL A 5 5.50 -8.27 4.16
C VAL A 5 6.41 -7.88 5.32
N GLY A 6 7.50 -8.60 5.53
CA GLY A 6 8.50 -8.25 6.55
C GLY A 6 9.16 -6.90 6.30
N GLU A 7 9.52 -6.61 5.04
CA GLU A 7 10.10 -5.32 4.65
C GLU A 7 9.14 -4.14 4.82
N LEU A 8 7.84 -4.33 4.52
CA LEU A 8 6.81 -3.31 4.74
C LEU A 8 6.64 -3.00 6.23
N LYS A 9 6.61 -4.03 7.08
CA LYS A 9 6.53 -3.85 8.54
C LYS A 9 7.76 -3.14 9.09
N ALA A 10 8.96 -3.55 8.67
CA ALA A 10 10.21 -2.93 9.10
C ALA A 10 10.28 -1.46 8.67
N ALA A 11 9.95 -1.17 7.41
CA ALA A 11 9.92 0.19 6.90
C ALA A 11 8.90 1.06 7.65
N HIS A 12 7.74 0.50 8.00
CA HIS A 12 6.75 1.23 8.78
C HIS A 12 7.25 1.52 10.20
N ALA A 13 7.90 0.55 10.86
CA ALA A 13 8.53 0.74 12.16
C ALA A 13 9.66 1.79 12.14
N ASP A 14 10.33 1.97 11.00
CA ASP A 14 11.31 3.04 10.76
C ASP A 14 10.66 4.40 10.47
N GLY A 15 9.33 4.50 10.53
CA GLY A 15 8.57 5.75 10.40
C GLY A 15 8.09 6.05 8.98
N LYS A 16 8.17 5.11 8.03
CA LYS A 16 7.68 5.35 6.67
C LYS A 16 6.15 5.47 6.61
N ASP A 17 5.70 6.44 5.82
CA ASP A 17 4.29 6.71 5.59
C ASP A 17 3.64 5.79 4.53
N ALA A 18 2.33 5.95 4.33
CA ALA A 18 1.56 5.17 3.36
C ALA A 18 2.16 5.21 1.94
N ILE A 19 2.60 6.39 1.50
CA ILE A 19 3.12 6.62 0.15
C ILE A 19 4.48 5.93 0.02
N GLU A 20 5.37 6.13 0.97
CA GLU A 20 6.69 5.51 1.00
C GLU A 20 6.62 3.98 1.03
N LEU A 21 5.67 3.42 1.79
CA LEU A 21 5.40 1.98 1.82
C LEU A 21 4.90 1.47 0.47
N ALA A 22 4.00 2.21 -0.19
CA ALA A 22 3.48 1.83 -1.50
C ALA A 22 4.54 1.92 -2.60
N LEU A 23 5.42 2.93 -2.53
CA LEU A 23 6.57 3.07 -3.42
C LEU A 23 7.61 1.97 -3.18
N LEU A 24 7.87 1.59 -1.92
CA LEU A 24 8.70 0.45 -1.57
C LEU A 24 8.13 -0.84 -2.17
N ALA A 25 6.83 -1.09 -2.01
CA ALA A 25 6.18 -2.25 -2.61
C ALA A 25 6.30 -2.24 -4.14
N ARG A 26 6.15 -1.08 -4.77
CA ARG A 26 6.33 -0.92 -6.22
C ARG A 26 7.75 -1.23 -6.68
N ASP A 27 8.76 -0.74 -5.95
CA ASP A 27 10.17 -1.01 -6.24
C ASP A 27 10.48 -2.52 -6.12
N LYS A 28 10.04 -3.14 -5.02
CA LYS A 28 10.27 -4.56 -4.73
C LYS A 28 9.55 -5.50 -5.69
N LEU A 29 8.36 -5.14 -6.15
CA LEU A 29 7.56 -5.96 -7.06
C LEU A 29 7.88 -5.68 -8.53
N GLY A 30 8.44 -4.51 -8.86
CA GLY A 30 8.73 -4.09 -10.22
C GLY A 30 7.51 -4.23 -11.15
N ALA A 31 7.67 -4.96 -12.26
CA ALA A 31 6.59 -5.23 -13.21
C ALA A 31 5.42 -6.07 -12.62
N GLY A 32 5.63 -6.68 -11.45
CA GLY A 32 4.62 -7.39 -10.68
C GLY A 32 3.75 -6.49 -9.79
N PHE A 33 4.04 -5.19 -9.69
CA PHE A 33 3.22 -4.25 -8.92
C PHE A 33 1.84 -4.08 -9.56
N ARG A 34 0.88 -4.85 -9.05
CA ARG A 34 -0.51 -4.91 -9.53
C ARG A 34 -1.45 -5.01 -8.34
N ALA A 35 -2.75 -4.85 -8.60
CA ALA A 35 -3.82 -4.91 -7.62
C ALA A 35 -3.70 -6.10 -6.64
N VAL A 36 -3.56 -7.32 -7.15
CA VAL A 36 -3.54 -8.54 -6.32
C VAL A 36 -2.29 -8.59 -5.42
N PRO A 37 -1.05 -8.45 -5.93
CA PRO A 37 0.14 -8.40 -5.08
C PRO A 37 0.12 -7.28 -4.04
N PHE A 38 -0.36 -6.09 -4.39
CA PHE A 38 -0.51 -4.96 -3.46
C PHE A 38 -1.52 -5.27 -2.35
N ILE A 39 -2.72 -5.72 -2.71
CA ILE A 39 -3.75 -6.09 -1.74
C ILE A 39 -3.20 -7.16 -0.79
N ALA A 40 -2.58 -8.20 -1.32
CA ALA A 40 -2.07 -9.30 -0.52
C ALA A 40 -0.98 -8.83 0.45
N SER A 41 0.00 -8.05 -0.02
CA SER A 41 1.10 -7.59 0.84
C SER A 41 0.65 -6.62 1.92
N PHE A 42 -0.19 -5.64 1.58
CA PHE A 42 -0.68 -4.65 2.56
C PHE A 42 -1.64 -5.25 3.58
N ARG A 43 -2.50 -6.18 3.15
CA ARG A 43 -3.38 -6.90 4.08
C ARG A 43 -2.59 -7.78 5.04
N LEU A 44 -1.60 -8.53 4.56
CA LEU A 44 -0.77 -9.37 5.43
C LEU A 44 0.16 -8.55 6.34
N ALA A 45 0.55 -7.34 5.92
CA ALA A 45 1.40 -6.46 6.70
C ALA A 45 0.64 -5.70 7.81
N PHE A 46 -0.54 -5.16 7.50
CA PHE A 46 -1.20 -4.16 8.35
C PHE A 46 -2.67 -4.49 8.66
N ASP A 47 -3.13 -5.69 8.30
CA ASP A 47 -4.52 -6.14 8.48
C ASP A 47 -5.58 -5.19 7.91
N ILE A 48 -5.23 -4.47 6.83
CA ILE A 48 -6.14 -3.51 6.19
C ILE A 48 -7.32 -4.26 5.52
N PRO A 49 -8.57 -3.83 5.75
CA PRO A 49 -9.75 -4.43 5.13
C PRO A 49 -9.69 -4.41 3.60
N LEU A 50 -10.16 -5.49 2.97
CA LEU A 50 -10.18 -5.61 1.51
C LEU A 50 -10.89 -4.44 0.80
N PRO A 51 -12.06 -3.93 1.25
CA PRO A 51 -12.72 -2.80 0.58
C PRO A 51 -11.88 -1.52 0.57
N VAL A 52 -11.07 -1.31 1.60
CA VAL A 52 -10.16 -0.17 1.72
C VAL A 52 -9.03 -0.30 0.69
N LEU A 53 -8.42 -1.47 0.60
CA LEU A 53 -7.37 -1.75 -0.40
C LEU A 53 -7.90 -1.77 -1.83
N GLN A 54 -9.17 -2.12 -2.03
CA GLN A 54 -9.85 -1.98 -3.33
C GLN A 54 -9.97 -0.54 -3.75
N ARG A 55 -10.35 0.35 -2.83
CA ARG A 55 -10.37 1.81 -3.09
C ARG A 55 -8.97 2.37 -3.31
N ALA A 56 -7.97 1.91 -2.57
CA ALA A 56 -6.59 2.38 -2.65
C ALA A 56 -5.94 2.11 -4.04
N GLN A 57 -6.47 1.17 -4.82
CA GLN A 57 -6.02 0.95 -6.21
C GLN A 57 -6.32 2.13 -7.14
N ALA A 58 -7.26 3.00 -6.78
CA ALA A 58 -7.55 4.22 -7.53
C ALA A 58 -6.48 5.30 -7.33
N TRP A 59 -5.41 5.02 -6.58
CA TRP A 59 -4.31 5.96 -6.40
C TRP A 59 -3.66 6.31 -7.74
N GLU A 60 -3.41 7.59 -7.97
CA GLU A 60 -2.88 8.08 -9.26
C GLU A 60 -1.62 7.32 -9.72
N ARG A 61 -0.79 6.88 -8.78
CA ARG A 61 0.49 6.22 -9.05
C ARG A 61 0.37 4.73 -9.37
N PHE A 62 -0.83 4.15 -9.31
CA PHE A 62 -1.10 2.79 -9.80
C PHE A 62 -1.16 2.73 -11.34
N GLY A 63 -1.47 3.83 -12.01
CA GLY A 63 -1.42 3.94 -13.47
C GLY A 63 -2.55 3.22 -14.23
N PHE A 64 -3.62 2.76 -13.56
CA PHE A 64 -4.75 2.07 -14.20
C PHE A 64 -6.09 2.77 -13.90
N GLY A 65 -6.55 3.64 -14.81
CA GLY A 65 -7.96 4.10 -14.85
C GLY A 65 -8.18 5.61 -14.65
N SER A 66 -9.41 6.05 -14.93
CA SER A 66 -9.88 7.45 -14.96
C SER A 66 -10.38 7.99 -13.62
N VAL A 67 -10.20 7.23 -12.52
CA VAL A 67 -10.54 7.62 -11.15
C VAL A 67 -9.23 7.72 -10.39
N HIS A 68 -8.90 8.93 -9.95
CA HIS A 68 -7.64 9.23 -9.30
C HIS A 68 -7.93 9.73 -7.89
N ILE A 69 -7.52 8.97 -6.87
CA ILE A 69 -7.33 9.55 -5.54
C ILE A 69 -5.89 10.06 -5.44
N SER A 70 -5.74 11.24 -4.87
CA SER A 70 -4.46 11.92 -4.65
C SER A 70 -3.59 11.20 -3.60
N ASP A 71 -2.33 11.61 -3.47
CA ASP A 71 -1.44 11.15 -2.39
C ASP A 71 -2.05 11.42 -1.00
N GLU A 72 -2.71 12.58 -0.81
CA GLU A 72 -3.35 12.95 0.45
C GLU A 72 -4.55 12.04 0.78
N GLU A 73 -5.41 11.78 -0.21
CA GLU A 73 -6.54 10.87 -0.05
C GLU A 73 -6.08 9.43 0.17
N PHE A 74 -5.05 8.99 -0.54
CA PHE A 74 -4.45 7.66 -0.35
C PHE A 74 -3.87 7.51 1.06
N THR A 75 -3.13 8.52 1.53
CA THR A 75 -2.58 8.53 2.89
C THR A 75 -3.70 8.49 3.90
N SER A 76 -4.69 9.38 3.78
CA SER A 76 -5.86 9.41 4.67
C SER A 76 -6.63 8.09 4.69
N LEU A 77 -6.69 7.40 3.55
CA LEU A 77 -7.34 6.10 3.41
C LEU A 77 -6.57 4.97 4.09
N LEU A 78 -5.26 5.06 4.31
CA LEU A 78 -4.47 3.99 4.93
C LEU A 78 -4.03 4.30 6.37
N SER A 79 -3.94 5.59 6.74
CA SER A 79 -3.51 6.04 8.07
C SER A 79 -4.20 5.35 9.26
N PRO A 80 -5.53 5.06 9.23
CA PRO A 80 -6.18 4.39 10.35
C PRO A 80 -5.64 3.00 10.68
N TRP A 81 -4.92 2.36 9.76
CA TRP A 81 -4.31 1.05 9.97
C TRP A 81 -2.81 1.14 10.23
N LEU A 82 -2.16 2.14 9.65
CA LEU A 82 -0.73 2.38 9.84
C LEU A 82 -0.44 3.06 11.19
N ASN A 83 -1.34 3.88 11.72
CA ASN A 83 -1.09 4.54 13.02
C ASN A 83 -1.29 3.62 14.24
N HIS A 84 -1.73 2.38 14.02
CA HIS A 84 -1.99 1.38 15.06
C HIS A 84 -1.06 0.16 14.98
N ALA A 85 -0.16 0.11 13.99
CA ALA A 85 0.69 -1.04 13.68
C ALA A 85 2.03 -1.01 14.43
#